data_AF-A0A7Y0C1K3-F1
#
_entry.id   AF-A0A7Y0C1K3-F1
#
_cell.length_a   1.000
_cell.length_b   1.000
_cell.length_c   1.000
_cell.angle_alpha   90.00
_cell.angle_beta   90.00
_cell.angle_gamma   90.00
#
_symmetry.space_group_name_H-M   'P 1'
#
loop_
_entity.id
_entity.type
_entity.pdbx_description
1 polymer ?
#
loop_
_entity_poly.entity_id
_entity_poly.type
_entity_poly.pdbx_seq_one_letter_code
_entity_poly.pdbx_strand_id
1 'polypeptide(L)'
;MNALMKFLHIAAAIVWLGGIVFMLFALRPAAAQLAPPQRLPLIEQVLGNFFKRVWECIAILLVSGLFMLLTVGMKNAPLGWHVMLAVGLLMFALFGHLYFGPFRRLKLAVAAADWPEGGRRVAQIATLAQINLGLGALAIGAVVFRV
;
A
#
# COMPACT_ATOMS: atom_id res chain seq x y z
N MET A 1 10.73 6.05 24.53
CA MET A 1 9.96 5.69 23.32
C MET A 1 8.64 5.04 23.75
N ASN A 2 7.49 5.61 23.41
CA ASN A 2 6.19 5.01 23.77
C ASN A 2 5.97 3.69 23.01
N ALA A 3 5.94 2.57 23.74
CA ALA A 3 5.74 1.23 23.17
C ALA A 3 4.48 1.15 22.29
N LEU A 4 3.44 1.91 22.67
CA LEU A 4 2.22 2.06 21.90
C LEU A 4 2.46 2.58 20.47
N MET A 5 3.33 3.57 20.28
CA MET A 5 3.58 4.16 18.95
C MET A 5 4.28 3.17 18.03
N LYS A 6 5.25 2.42 18.56
CA LYS A 6 5.91 1.32 17.82
C LYS A 6 4.90 0.23 17.46
N PHE A 7 4.05 -0.17 18.40
CA PHE A 7 3.01 -1.17 18.16
C PHE A 7 2.06 -0.73 17.04
N LEU A 8 1.51 0.49 17.10
CA LEU A 8 0.61 1.03 16.08
C LEU A 8 1.31 1.13 14.71
N HIS A 9 2.56 1.59 14.69
CA HIS A 9 3.35 1.70 13.46
C HIS A 9 3.54 0.33 12.80
N ILE A 10 3.98 -0.67 13.56
CA ILE A 10 4.22 -2.03 13.06
C ILE A 10 2.90 -2.69 12.65
N ALA A 11 1.83 -2.55 13.44
CA ALA A 11 0.52 -3.10 13.12
C ALA A 11 -0.02 -2.55 11.78
N ALA A 12 0.08 -1.24 11.56
CA ALA A 12 -0.31 -0.61 10.31
C ALA A 12 0.54 -1.08 9.12
N ALA A 13 1.86 -1.23 9.32
CA ALA A 13 2.76 -1.77 8.30
C ALA A 13 2.39 -3.21 7.93
N ILE A 14 2.11 -4.07 8.91
CA ILE A 14 1.69 -5.47 8.70
C ILE A 14 0.40 -5.54 7.90
N VAL A 15 -0.63 -4.76 8.28
CA VAL A 15 -1.91 -4.75 7.58
C VAL A 15 -1.73 -4.31 6.13
N TRP A 16 -0.94 -3.26 5.88
CA TRP A 16 -0.76 -2.74 4.54
C TRP A 16 0.08 -3.69 3.65
N LEU A 17 1.30 -4.05 4.07
CA LEU A 17 2.18 -4.92 3.28
C LEU A 17 1.62 -6.34 3.15
N GLY A 18 1.10 -6.89 4.25
CA GLY A 18 0.45 -8.21 4.24
C GLY A 18 -0.78 -8.23 3.34
N GLY A 19 -1.57 -7.14 3.33
CA GLY A 19 -2.67 -6.97 2.39
C GLY A 19 -2.21 -6.95 0.93
N ILE A 20 -1.13 -6.23 0.60
CA ILE A 20 -0.58 -6.22 -0.76
C ILE A 20 -0.13 -7.63 -1.17
N VAL A 21 0.57 -8.35 -0.29
CA VAL A 21 1.00 -9.75 -0.53
C VAL A 21 -0.22 -10.63 -0.80
N PHE A 22 -1.24 -10.57 0.04
CA PHE A 22 -2.48 -11.33 -0.16
C PHE A 22 -3.14 -11.01 -1.52
N MET A 23 -3.25 -9.74 -1.87
CA MET A 23 -3.88 -9.30 -3.12
C MET A 23 -3.12 -9.85 -4.35
N LEU A 24 -1.79 -9.79 -4.33
CA LEU A 24 -0.96 -10.17 -5.47
C LEU A 24 -0.82 -11.69 -5.64
N PHE A 25 -0.63 -12.41 -4.53
CA PHE A 25 -0.20 -13.81 -4.56
C PHE A 25 -1.31 -14.82 -4.22
N ALA A 26 -2.39 -14.38 -3.58
CA ALA A 26 -3.51 -15.27 -3.27
C ALA A 26 -4.77 -14.86 -4.07
N LEU A 27 -5.25 -13.63 -3.89
CA LEU A 27 -6.50 -13.21 -4.50
C LEU A 27 -6.43 -13.12 -6.03
N ARG A 28 -5.42 -12.43 -6.58
CA ARG A 28 -5.33 -12.21 -8.02
C ARG A 28 -5.22 -13.51 -8.83
N PRO A 29 -4.39 -14.51 -8.43
CA PRO A 29 -4.38 -15.81 -9.09
C PRO A 29 -5.70 -16.55 -8.97
N ALA A 30 -6.34 -16.56 -7.80
CA ALA A 30 -7.65 -17.21 -7.62
C ALA A 30 -8.74 -16.55 -8.50
N ALA A 31 -8.77 -15.21 -8.53
CA ALA A 31 -9.72 -14.46 -9.34
C ALA A 31 -9.48 -14.63 -10.84
N ALA A 32 -8.28 -15.01 -11.28
CA ALA A 32 -7.98 -15.23 -12.70
C ALA A 32 -8.80 -16.37 -13.32
N GLN A 33 -9.32 -17.29 -12.49
CA GLN A 33 -10.19 -18.39 -12.92
C GLN A 33 -11.62 -17.94 -13.25
N LEU A 34 -12.00 -16.72 -12.86
CA LEU A 34 -13.32 -16.16 -13.14
C LEU A 34 -13.33 -15.45 -14.50
N ALA A 35 -14.47 -15.52 -15.19
CA ALA A 35 -14.69 -14.76 -16.41
C ALA A 35 -14.64 -13.24 -16.12
N PRO A 36 -14.19 -12.39 -17.06
CA PRO A 36 -14.04 -10.95 -16.82
C PRO A 36 -15.25 -10.24 -16.19
N PRO A 37 -16.52 -10.53 -16.60
CA PRO A 37 -17.70 -9.90 -16.00
C PRO A 37 -17.93 -10.24 -14.53
N GLN A 38 -17.35 -11.33 -14.02
CA GLN A 38 -17.42 -11.72 -12.60
C GLN A 38 -16.15 -11.30 -11.86
N ARG A 39 -15.00 -11.46 -12.52
CA ARG A 39 -13.68 -11.17 -11.97
C ARG A 39 -13.49 -9.68 -11.66
N LEU A 40 -13.80 -8.80 -12.61
CA LEU A 40 -13.46 -7.39 -12.49
C LEU A 40 -14.30 -6.64 -11.44
N PRO A 41 -15.63 -6.89 -11.32
CA PRO A 41 -16.41 -6.36 -10.20
C PRO A 41 -15.92 -6.87 -8.84
N LEU A 42 -15.57 -8.15 -8.73
CA LEU A 42 -15.01 -8.70 -7.48
C LEU A 42 -13.71 -7.97 -7.10
N ILE A 43 -12.78 -7.83 -8.04
CA ILE A 43 -11.51 -7.14 -7.80
C ILE A 43 -11.75 -5.67 -7.43
N GLU A 44 -12.66 -4.98 -8.12
CA GLU A 44 -13.01 -3.58 -7.83
C GLU A 44 -13.54 -3.41 -6.40
N GLN A 45 -14.47 -4.27 -5.96
CA GLN A 45 -15.02 -4.22 -4.61
C GLN A 45 -13.97 -4.53 -3.54
N VAL A 46 -13.15 -5.57 -3.75
CA VAL A 46 -12.10 -5.94 -2.81
C VAL A 46 -11.06 -4.82 -2.69
N LEU A 47 -10.60 -4.24 -3.81
CA LEU A 47 -9.70 -3.09 -3.81
C LEU A 47 -10.33 -1.89 -3.12
N GLY A 48 -11.62 -1.61 -3.35
CA GLY A 48 -12.34 -0.52 -2.70
C GLY A 48 -12.35 -0.65 -1.17
N ASN A 49 -12.58 -1.86 -0.65
CA ASN A 49 -12.56 -2.13 0.79
C ASN A 49 -11.14 -2.09 1.35
N PHE A 50 -10.17 -2.67 0.63
CA PHE A 50 -8.77 -2.66 1.04
C PHE A 50 -8.22 -1.23 1.08
N PHE A 51 -8.45 -0.41 0.06
CA PHE A 51 -7.90 0.95 0.00
C PHE A 51 -8.44 1.87 1.08
N LYS A 52 -9.66 1.68 1.58
CA LYS A 52 -10.16 2.40 2.77
C LYS A 52 -9.29 2.10 3.99
N ARG A 53 -8.98 0.81 4.25
CA ARG A 53 -8.07 0.38 5.32
C ARG A 53 -6.64 0.87 5.10
N VAL A 54 -6.18 0.95 3.85
CA VAL A 54 -4.84 1.48 3.53
C VAL A 54 -4.72 2.95 3.89
N TRP A 55 -5.75 3.77 3.64
CA TRP A 55 -5.78 5.17 4.10
C TRP A 55 -5.66 5.29 5.62
N GLU A 56 -6.37 4.45 6.38
CA GLU A 56 -6.24 4.36 7.84
C GLU A 56 -4.80 3.99 8.25
N CYS A 57 -4.20 2.99 7.59
CA CYS A 57 -2.83 2.55 7.86
C CYS A 57 -1.80 3.65 7.56
N ILE A 58 -1.95 4.37 6.44
CA ILE A 58 -1.08 5.50 6.07
C ILE A 58 -1.14 6.58 7.14
N ALA A 59 -2.34 6.96 7.60
CA ALA A 59 -2.49 7.96 8.64
C ALA A 59 -1.78 7.54 9.94
N ILE A 60 -1.98 6.29 10.36
CA ILE A 60 -1.32 5.72 11.55
C ILE A 60 0.21 5.72 11.38
N LEU A 61 0.72 5.28 10.23
CA LEU A 61 2.16 5.23 9.95
C LEU A 61 2.81 6.61 9.96
N LEU A 62 2.19 7.59 9.32
CA LEU A 62 2.70 8.97 9.29
C LEU A 62 2.69 9.60 10.68
N VAL A 63 1.59 9.50 11.41
CA VAL A 63 1.47 10.08 12.76
C VAL A 63 2.45 9.42 13.72
N SER A 64 2.48 8.08 13.78
CA SER A 64 3.38 7.36 14.68
C SER A 64 4.85 7.52 14.30
N GLY A 65 5.17 7.48 13.01
CA GLY A 65 6.53 7.64 12.49
C GLY A 65 7.09 9.04 12.74
N LEU A 66 6.32 10.08 12.41
CA LEU A 66 6.70 11.47 12.68
C LEU A 66 6.81 11.74 14.18
N PHE A 67 5.89 11.23 15.00
CA PHE A 67 5.99 11.38 16.44
C PHE A 67 7.30 10.80 16.98
N MET A 68 7.65 9.56 16.60
CA MET A 68 8.92 8.95 17.00
C MET A 68 10.13 9.75 16.50
N LEU A 69 10.13 10.15 15.22
CA LEU A 69 11.22 10.92 14.61
C LEU A 69 11.43 12.27 15.27
N LEU A 70 10.36 13.01 15.56
CA LEU A 70 10.43 14.34 16.18
C LEU A 70 10.89 14.26 17.64
N THR A 71 10.56 13.19 18.37
CA THR A 71 11.03 13.00 19.75
C THR A 71 12.54 12.78 19.85
N VAL A 72 13.17 12.19 18.82
CA VAL A 72 14.62 12.02 18.73
C VAL A 72 15.28 13.26 18.09
N GLY A 73 14.57 13.89 17.16
CA GLY A 73 15.03 15.03 16.38
C GLY A 73 15.73 14.60 15.09
N MET A 74 15.49 15.34 14.01
CA MET A 74 15.99 15.03 12.65
C MET A 74 17.53 14.94 12.55
N LYS A 75 18.27 15.60 13.43
CA LYS A 75 19.75 15.55 13.41
C LYS A 75 20.32 14.32 14.12
N ASN A 76 19.58 13.78 15.09
CA ASN A 76 20.04 12.69 15.94
C ASN A 76 19.45 11.34 15.52
N ALA A 77 18.46 11.35 14.62
CA ALA A 77 17.84 10.14 14.12
C ALA A 77 18.83 9.34 13.26
N PRO A 78 18.86 8.00 13.39
CA PRO A 78 19.72 7.18 12.56
C PRO A 78 19.36 7.28 11.08
N LEU A 79 20.33 6.99 10.20
CA LEU A 79 20.14 7.04 8.74
C LEU A 79 18.95 6.17 8.29
N GLY A 80 18.75 5.01 8.91
CA GLY A 80 17.62 4.12 8.61
C GLY A 80 16.25 4.79 8.77
N TRP A 81 16.10 5.72 9.71
CA TRP A 81 14.83 6.44 9.92
C TRP A 81 14.57 7.46 8.80
N HIS A 82 15.60 8.12 8.31
CA HIS A 82 15.49 9.02 7.16
C HIS A 82 15.14 8.26 5.88
N VAL A 83 15.76 7.10 5.66
CA VAL A 83 15.41 6.20 4.56
C VAL A 83 13.95 5.74 4.68
N MET A 84 13.54 5.30 5.87
CA MET A 84 12.16 4.86 6.11
C MET A 84 11.14 5.98 5.86
N LEU A 85 11.44 7.22 6.27
CA LEU A 85 10.59 8.38 5.98
C LEU A 85 10.51 8.65 4.48
N ALA A 86 11.64 8.73 3.78
CA ALA A 86 11.67 9.03 2.35
C ALA A 86 10.92 7.96 1.53
N VAL A 87 11.14 6.68 1.87
CA VAL A 87 10.48 5.55 1.22
C VAL A 87 8.99 5.51 1.55
N GLY A 88 8.61 5.76 2.80
CA GLY A 88 7.21 5.84 3.21
C GLY A 88 6.44 6.95 2.48
N LEU A 89 7.06 8.12 2.30
CA LEU A 89 6.47 9.22 1.51
C LEU A 89 6.33 8.84 0.02
N LEU A 90 7.31 8.15 -0.55
CA LEU A 90 7.23 7.66 -1.93
C LEU A 90 6.13 6.61 -2.09
N MET A 91 6.03 5.64 -1.17
CA MET A 91 4.96 4.64 -1.14
C MET A 91 3.58 5.30 -1.03
N PHE A 92 3.46 6.32 -0.18
CA PHE A 92 2.24 7.11 -0.05
C PHE A 92 1.86 7.82 -1.36
N ALA A 93 2.82 8.49 -2.00
CA ALA A 93 2.58 9.17 -3.27
C ALA A 93 2.16 8.18 -4.38
N LEU A 94 2.83 7.02 -4.47
CA LEU A 94 2.47 5.95 -5.40
C LEU A 94 1.07 5.41 -5.13
N PHE A 95 0.70 5.20 -3.87
CA PHE A 95 -0.64 4.79 -3.50
C PHE A 95 -1.69 5.86 -3.87
N GLY A 96 -1.41 7.13 -3.61
CA GLY A 96 -2.27 8.24 -4.03
C GLY A 96 -2.49 8.26 -5.54
N HIS A 97 -1.41 8.13 -6.34
CA HIS A 97 -1.51 8.01 -7.79
C HIS A 97 -2.36 6.80 -8.22
N LEU A 98 -2.12 5.64 -7.61
CA LEU A 98 -2.87 4.40 -7.84
C LEU A 98 -4.38 4.59 -7.56
N TYR A 99 -4.71 5.20 -6.41
CA TYR A 99 -6.08 5.37 -5.93
C TYR A 99 -6.86 6.36 -6.81
N PHE A 100 -6.30 7.54 -7.08
CA PHE A 100 -7.01 8.60 -7.81
C PHE A 100 -7.00 8.40 -9.33
N GLY A 101 -6.03 7.66 -9.87
CA GLY A 101 -5.91 7.39 -11.31
C GLY A 101 -6.44 6.01 -11.70
N PRO A 102 -5.60 4.95 -11.67
CA PRO A 102 -5.96 3.60 -12.11
C PRO A 102 -7.22 3.02 -11.44
N PHE A 103 -7.38 3.16 -10.13
CA PHE A 103 -8.54 2.61 -9.43
C PHE A 103 -9.85 3.31 -9.82
N ARG A 104 -9.84 4.65 -9.93
CA ARG A 104 -10.99 5.39 -10.47
C ARG A 104 -11.36 4.92 -11.88
N ARG A 105 -10.36 4.73 -12.75
CA ARG A 105 -10.59 4.24 -14.13
C ARG A 105 -11.11 2.80 -14.15
N LEU A 106 -10.65 1.94 -13.24
CA LEU A 106 -11.20 0.59 -13.07
C LEU A 106 -12.70 0.64 -12.72
N LYS A 107 -13.10 1.48 -11.75
CA LYS A 107 -14.51 1.63 -11.38
C LYS A 107 -15.38 2.05 -12.56
N LEU A 108 -14.91 3.01 -13.35
CA LEU A 108 -15.61 3.49 -14.53
C LEU A 108 -15.74 2.38 -15.60
N ALA A 109 -14.66 1.64 -15.86
CA ALA A 109 -14.67 0.55 -16.83
C ALA A 109 -15.62 -0.58 -16.40
N VAL A 110 -15.63 -0.95 -15.11
CA VAL A 110 -16.57 -1.94 -14.57
C VAL A 110 -18.02 -1.48 -14.70
N ALA A 111 -18.31 -0.22 -14.37
CA ALA A 111 -19.66 0.34 -14.49
C ALA A 111 -20.14 0.39 -15.95
N ALA A 112 -19.23 0.61 -16.90
CA ALA A 112 -19.51 0.61 -18.34
C ALA A 112 -19.44 -0.79 -19.00
N ALA A 113 -19.16 -1.85 -18.23
CA ALA A 113 -18.87 -3.19 -18.76
C ALA A 113 -17.73 -3.24 -19.80
N ASP A 114 -16.79 -2.29 -19.75
CA ASP A 114 -15.58 -2.27 -20.58
C ASP A 114 -14.51 -3.19 -19.96
N TRP A 115 -14.66 -4.49 -20.20
CA TRP A 115 -13.77 -5.51 -19.66
C TRP A 115 -12.32 -5.42 -20.14
N PRO A 116 -12.04 -5.08 -21.42
CA PRO A 116 -10.67 -4.83 -21.88
C PRO A 116 -9.98 -3.72 -21.08
N GLU A 117 -10.62 -2.56 -20.89
CA GLU A 117 -10.04 -1.47 -20.12
C GLU A 117 -9.91 -1.83 -18.63
N GLY A 118 -10.93 -2.48 -18.05
CA GLY A 118 -10.88 -2.95 -16.67
C GLY A 118 -9.69 -3.90 -16.42
N GLY A 119 -9.45 -4.83 -17.35
CA GLY A 119 -8.29 -5.72 -17.31
C GLY A 119 -6.95 -4.97 -17.34
N ARG A 120 -6.81 -3.97 -18.23
CA ARG A 120 -5.61 -3.10 -18.29
C ARG A 120 -5.37 -2.38 -16.97
N ARG A 121 -6.42 -1.82 -16.35
CA ARG A 121 -6.29 -1.10 -15.07
C ARG A 121 -5.97 -2.02 -13.90
N VAL A 122 -6.53 -3.23 -13.85
CA VAL A 122 -6.13 -4.23 -12.85
C VAL A 122 -4.64 -4.59 -13.00
N ALA A 123 -4.15 -4.79 -14.22
CA ALA A 123 -2.74 -5.07 -14.45
C ALA A 123 -1.85 -3.89 -14.00
N GLN A 124 -2.23 -2.65 -14.34
CA GLN A 124 -1.52 -1.45 -13.90
C GLN A 124 -1.48 -1.33 -12.36
N ILE A 125 -2.62 -1.58 -11.69
CA ILE A 125 -2.71 -1.58 -10.23
C ILE A 125 -1.78 -2.65 -9.63
N ALA A 126 -1.74 -3.85 -10.22
CA ALA A 126 -0.85 -4.92 -9.76
C ALA A 126 0.63 -4.53 -9.87
N THR A 127 1.06 -3.93 -10.98
CA THR A 127 2.44 -3.43 -11.15
C THR A 127 2.79 -2.38 -10.09
N LEU A 128 1.90 -1.39 -9.87
CA LEU A 128 2.13 -0.37 -8.85
C LEU A 128 2.18 -0.97 -7.44
N ALA A 129 1.32 -1.95 -7.15
CA ALA A 129 1.33 -2.67 -5.88
C ALA A 129 2.61 -3.50 -5.68
N GLN A 130 3.17 -4.12 -6.73
CA GLN A 130 4.46 -4.81 -6.68
C GLN A 130 5.62 -3.85 -6.38
N ILE A 131 5.63 -2.68 -7.02
CA ILE A 131 6.63 -1.64 -6.73
C ILE A 131 6.49 -1.19 -5.28
N ASN A 132 5.26 -0.92 -4.81
CA ASN A 132 4.99 -0.49 -3.45
C ASN A 132 5.41 -1.56 -2.42
N LEU A 133 5.18 -2.85 -2.72
CA LEU A 133 5.65 -3.96 -1.90
C LEU A 133 7.19 -3.99 -1.81
N GLY A 134 7.89 -3.80 -2.94
CA GLY A 134 9.35 -3.73 -2.97
C GLY A 134 9.90 -2.56 -2.14
N LEU A 135 9.27 -1.39 -2.24
CA LEU A 135 9.59 -0.24 -1.39
C LEU A 135 9.32 -0.53 0.09
N GLY A 136 8.21 -1.20 0.41
CA GLY A 136 7.91 -1.62 1.78
C GLY A 136 8.95 -2.57 2.35
N ALA A 137 9.42 -3.53 1.55
CA ALA A 137 10.52 -4.41 1.92
C ALA A 137 11.83 -3.64 2.17
N LEU A 138 12.11 -2.63 1.34
CA LEU A 138 13.27 -1.74 1.53
C LEU A 138 13.13 -0.90 2.81
N ALA A 139 11.94 -0.39 3.13
CA ALA A 139 11.67 0.33 4.37
C ALA A 139 11.87 -0.55 5.61
N ILE A 140 11.46 -1.82 5.56
CA ILE A 140 11.74 -2.80 6.63
C ILE A 140 13.25 -3.07 6.73
N GLY A 141 13.92 -3.31 5.60
CA GLY A 141 15.37 -3.52 5.56
C GLY A 141 16.15 -2.33 6.11
N ALA A 142 15.62 -1.11 6.01
CA ALA A 142 16.26 0.10 6.53
C ALA A 142 16.50 0.05 8.05
N VAL A 143 15.76 -0.78 8.80
CA VAL A 143 15.96 -1.02 10.23
C VAL A 143 17.36 -1.57 10.54
N VAL A 144 18.00 -2.25 9.58
CA VAL A 144 19.33 -2.83 9.75
C VAL A 144 20.44 -1.77 9.76
N PHE A 145 20.21 -0.57 9.20
CA PHE A 145 21.20 0.51 9.14
C PHE A 145 21.35 1.30 10.46
N ARG A 146 21.35 0.55 11.56
CA ARG A 146 21.50 0.93 12.98
C ARG A 146 20.30 1.69 13.56
N VAL A 147 19.53 0.98 14.39
CA VAL A 147 18.73 1.53 15.51
C VAL A 147 19.64 2.25 16.48
#